data_AF-A0AA88DE25-F1
#
_entry.id   AF-A0AA88DE25-F1
#
_cell.length_a   1.000
_cell.length_b   1.000
_cell.length_c   1.000
_cell.angle_alpha   90.00
_cell.angle_beta   90.00
_cell.angle_gamma   90.00
#
_symmetry.space_group_name_H-M   'P 1'
#
loop_
_entity.id
_entity.type
_entity.pdbx_description
1 polymer ?
#
loop_
_entity_poly.entity_id
_entity_poly.type
_entity_poly.pdbx_seq_one_letter_code
_entity_poly.pdbx_strand_id
1 'polypeptide(L)'
;MSEKRPAENGDSEARPTKKPRIGNGSGGGLKRVAEIVLVLSAMAKIRGGKKPTEAEVELMAEAREKLVDVCEGLAPKDIIGQDAIGAVIEDLGLNAKSRDQKLGFRGPRLTIVERFSQAKRKVWRQFRCFL
;
A
#
# COMPACT_ATOMS: atom_id res chain seq x y z
N MET A 1 -39.80 23.81 49.57
CA MET A 1 -38.69 23.88 50.53
C MET A 1 -37.56 23.01 50.00
N SER A 2 -36.45 23.66 49.62
CA SER A 2 -35.08 23.15 49.52
C SER A 2 -34.69 22.12 48.44
N GLU A 3 -34.30 22.70 47.30
CA GLU A 3 -33.11 22.47 46.47
C GLU A 3 -31.97 21.55 46.98
N LYS A 4 -31.48 20.65 46.08
CA LYS A 4 -30.05 20.43 45.82
C LYS A 4 -29.80 19.67 44.50
N ARG A 5 -29.09 20.28 43.55
CA ARG A 5 -28.25 19.62 42.51
C ARG A 5 -26.78 19.95 42.82
N PRO A 6 -25.81 19.07 42.49
CA PRO A 6 -24.96 19.26 41.30
C PRO A 6 -24.73 17.93 40.55
N ALA A 7 -24.75 17.87 39.22
CA ALA A 7 -23.72 18.23 38.24
C ALA A 7 -22.52 17.24 38.18
N GLU A 8 -22.35 16.69 36.97
CA GLU A 8 -21.13 16.17 36.33
C GLU A 8 -20.54 14.81 36.76
N ASN A 9 -20.57 13.85 35.82
CA ASN A 9 -19.34 13.18 35.42
C ASN A 9 -19.45 12.83 33.94
N GLY A 10 -18.97 13.75 33.10
CA GLY A 10 -18.55 13.40 31.75
C GLY A 10 -17.21 12.66 31.83
N ASP A 11 -17.02 11.68 30.96
CA ASP A 11 -15.81 11.72 30.17
C ASP A 11 -16.11 11.13 28.79
N SER A 12 -15.90 11.98 27.81
CA SER A 12 -16.05 11.70 26.40
C SER A 12 -14.82 10.93 25.93
N GLU A 13 -15.05 10.03 24.98
CA GLU A 13 -14.22 9.98 23.77
C GLU A 13 -12.69 9.86 23.94
N ALA A 14 -12.17 8.63 23.91
CA ALA A 14 -10.79 8.41 23.50
C ALA A 14 -10.66 7.11 22.67
N ARG A 15 -11.33 7.06 21.51
CA ARG A 15 -10.82 6.25 20.40
C ARG A 15 -9.44 6.83 20.05
N PRO A 16 -8.35 6.06 19.98
CA PRO A 16 -7.11 6.58 19.44
C PRO A 16 -7.25 6.62 17.91
N THR A 17 -8.09 7.50 17.38
CA THR A 17 -8.03 7.95 15.99
C THR A 17 -6.88 8.94 15.84
N LYS A 18 -5.66 8.51 16.21
CA LYS A 18 -4.46 9.21 15.77
C LYS A 18 -4.27 8.86 14.30
N LYS A 19 -5.05 9.53 13.44
CA LYS A 19 -4.63 9.78 12.06
C LYS A 19 -3.20 10.32 12.19
N PRO A 20 -2.19 9.73 11.52
CA PRO A 20 -0.87 10.33 11.51
C PRO A 20 -1.06 11.72 10.93
N ARG A 21 -0.96 12.73 11.79
CA ARG A 21 -1.05 14.11 11.38
C ARG A 21 0.31 14.36 10.75
N ILE A 22 0.40 14.06 9.45
CA ILE A 22 1.51 14.48 8.61
C ILE A 22 1.66 15.97 8.90
N GLY A 23 2.73 16.31 9.62
CA GLY A 23 2.89 17.61 10.22
C GLY A 23 2.76 18.70 9.17
N ASN A 24 2.16 19.83 9.56
CA ASN A 24 1.88 21.00 8.72
C ASN A 24 3.10 21.58 7.97
N GLY A 25 4.32 21.02 8.10
CA GLY A 25 5.51 21.36 7.31
C GLY A 25 5.74 20.50 6.05
N SER A 26 5.10 19.33 5.92
CA SER A 26 5.24 18.41 4.75
C SER A 26 4.06 18.47 3.78
N GLY A 27 3.02 19.25 4.10
CA GLY A 27 1.77 19.32 3.32
C GLY A 27 1.93 19.77 1.87
N GLY A 28 3.04 20.42 1.51
CA GLY A 28 3.35 20.83 0.14
C GLY A 28 3.71 19.67 -0.78
N GLY A 29 4.46 18.67 -0.29
CA GLY A 29 4.92 17.53 -1.08
C GLY A 29 3.77 16.65 -1.55
N LEU A 30 2.95 16.18 -0.60
CA LEU A 30 1.77 15.35 -0.89
C LEU A 30 0.73 16.06 -1.76
N LYS A 31 0.49 17.36 -1.54
CA LYS A 31 -0.42 18.15 -2.38
C LYS A 31 0.06 18.17 -3.83
N ARG A 32 1.34 18.44 -4.06
CA ARG A 32 1.92 18.47 -5.40
C ARG A 32 1.90 17.09 -6.06
N VAL A 33 2.20 16.03 -5.32
CA VAL A 33 2.10 14.64 -5.81
C VAL A 33 0.67 14.35 -6.27
N ALA A 34 -0.34 14.72 -5.48
CA ALA A 34 -1.74 14.50 -5.82
C ALA A 34 -2.17 15.26 -7.09
N GLU A 35 -1.73 16.52 -7.24
CA GLU A 35 -1.98 17.33 -8.44
C GLU A 35 -1.37 16.69 -9.69
N ILE A 36 -0.09 16.28 -9.62
CA ILE A 36 0.58 15.63 -10.75
C ILE A 36 -0.13 14.32 -11.13
N VAL A 37 -0.45 13.47 -10.16
CA VAL A 37 -1.13 12.18 -10.40
C VAL A 37 -2.51 12.39 -11.02
N LEU A 38 -3.25 13.43 -10.60
CA LEU A 38 -4.54 13.76 -11.18
C LEU A 38 -4.41 14.14 -12.66
N VAL A 39 -3.45 15.03 -12.98
CA VAL A 39 -3.18 15.45 -14.36
C VAL A 39 -2.75 14.26 -15.22
N LEU A 40 -1.77 13.47 -14.75
CA LEU A 40 -1.28 12.29 -15.47
C LEU A 40 -2.39 11.25 -15.69
N SER A 41 -3.30 11.08 -14.73
CA SER A 41 -4.44 10.17 -14.87
C SER A 41 -5.43 10.64 -15.93
N ALA A 42 -5.66 11.95 -16.03
CA ALA A 42 -6.49 12.52 -17.10
C ALA A 42 -5.80 12.37 -18.47
N MET A 43 -4.51 12.67 -18.56
CA MET A 43 -3.75 12.55 -19.80
C MET A 43 -3.63 11.10 -20.28
N ALA A 44 -3.41 10.14 -19.38
CA ALA A 44 -3.38 8.72 -19.69
C ALA A 44 -4.71 8.22 -20.28
N LYS A 45 -5.85 8.71 -19.77
CA LYS A 45 -7.18 8.39 -20.33
C LYS A 45 -7.35 8.93 -21.75
N ILE A 46 -6.95 10.16 -22.00
CA ILE A 46 -7.00 10.78 -23.34
C ILE A 46 -6.12 10.00 -24.32
N ARG A 47 -4.97 9.53 -23.84
CA ARG A 47 -4.00 8.79 -24.64
C ARG A 47 -4.44 7.37 -24.98
N GLY A 48 -5.35 6.76 -24.22
CA GLY A 48 -5.93 5.45 -24.52
C GLY A 48 -4.90 4.31 -24.58
N GLY A 49 -3.92 4.31 -23.67
CA GLY A 49 -2.91 3.24 -23.57
C GLY A 49 -1.69 3.39 -24.51
N LYS A 50 -1.61 4.45 -25.33
CA LYS A 50 -0.35 4.74 -26.06
C LYS A 50 0.77 5.10 -25.07
N LYS A 51 2.03 5.14 -25.50
CA LYS A 51 3.18 5.41 -24.61
C LYS A 51 3.17 6.84 -24.04
N PRO A 52 3.66 7.05 -22.80
CA PRO A 52 3.77 8.38 -22.23
C PRO A 52 4.66 9.32 -23.04
N THR A 53 4.32 10.61 -23.07
CA THR A 53 5.18 11.64 -23.65
C THR A 53 6.35 11.94 -22.71
N GLU A 54 7.40 12.58 -23.24
CA GLU A 54 8.57 12.98 -22.44
C GLU A 54 8.18 13.85 -21.24
N ALA A 55 7.31 14.84 -21.44
CA ALA A 55 6.78 15.68 -20.36
C ALA A 55 5.99 14.89 -19.31
N GLU A 56 5.24 13.85 -19.70
CA GLU A 56 4.58 12.96 -18.73
C GLU A 56 5.61 12.19 -17.91
N VAL A 57 6.70 11.71 -18.53
CA VAL A 57 7.77 10.97 -17.85
C VAL A 57 8.50 11.86 -16.84
N GLU A 58 8.79 13.11 -17.20
CA GLU A 58 9.41 14.09 -16.29
C GLU A 58 8.51 14.38 -15.10
N LEU A 59 7.21 14.61 -15.32
CA LEU A 59 6.23 14.79 -14.25
C LEU A 59 6.12 13.55 -13.35
N MET A 60 6.17 12.35 -13.93
CA MET A 60 6.20 11.11 -13.17
C MET A 60 7.45 11.00 -12.29
N ALA A 61 8.61 11.48 -12.78
CA ALA A 61 9.84 11.51 -11.99
C ALA A 61 9.71 12.49 -10.82
N GLU A 62 9.21 13.70 -11.06
CA GLU A 62 8.96 14.71 -10.02
C GLU A 62 8.01 14.18 -8.92
N ALA A 63 6.93 13.51 -9.33
CA ALA A 63 5.98 12.93 -8.37
C ALA A 63 6.62 11.81 -7.52
N ARG A 64 7.52 11.01 -8.10
CA ARG A 64 8.22 9.95 -7.36
C ARG A 64 9.21 10.54 -6.36
N GLU A 65 10.01 11.51 -6.78
CA GLU A 65 10.99 12.19 -5.92
C GLU A 65 10.29 12.78 -4.68
N LYS A 66 9.24 13.57 -4.89
CA LYS A 66 8.47 14.17 -3.78
C LYS A 66 7.76 13.16 -2.89
N LEU A 67 7.38 12.01 -3.45
CA LEU A 67 6.78 10.93 -2.66
C LEU A 67 7.83 10.22 -1.81
N VAL A 68 9.07 10.09 -2.28
CA VAL A 68 10.19 9.55 -1.49
C VAL A 68 10.43 10.43 -0.26
N ASP A 69 10.53 11.75 -0.44
CA ASP A 69 10.74 12.70 0.67
C ASP A 69 9.66 12.58 1.76
N VAL A 70 8.41 12.36 1.34
CA VAL A 70 7.28 12.15 2.26
C VAL A 70 7.43 10.84 3.04
N CYS A 71 7.98 9.80 2.41
CA CYS A 71 8.13 8.48 3.00
C CYS A 71 9.36 8.34 3.91
N GLU A 72 10.38 9.21 3.81
CA GLU A 72 11.62 9.09 4.60
C GLU A 72 11.40 9.05 6.12
N GLY A 73 10.35 9.72 6.62
CA GLY A 73 10.01 9.76 8.04
C GLY A 73 9.01 8.69 8.50
N LEU A 74 8.53 7.81 7.62
CA LEU A 74 7.47 6.84 7.93
C LEU A 74 8.06 5.50 8.37
N ALA A 75 7.43 4.85 9.36
CA ALA A 75 7.80 3.48 9.67
C ALA A 75 7.25 2.53 8.59
N PRO A 76 7.88 1.38 8.33
CA PRO A 76 7.41 0.43 7.30
C PRO A 76 5.95 0.00 7.47
N LYS A 77 5.47 -0.10 8.72
CA LYS A 77 4.07 -0.42 9.07
C LYS A 77 3.05 0.65 8.66
N ASP A 78 3.50 1.88 8.44
CA ASP A 78 2.65 3.01 8.03
C ASP A 78 2.52 3.08 6.49
N ILE A 79 3.44 2.43 5.77
CA ILE A 79 3.47 2.35 4.30
C ILE A 79 2.85 1.03 3.82
N ILE A 80 3.17 -0.07 4.50
CA ILE A 80 2.82 -1.43 4.10
C ILE A 80 1.75 -1.99 5.05
N GLY A 81 0.62 -2.42 4.50
CA GLY A 81 -0.44 -3.08 5.27
C GLY A 81 0.01 -4.42 5.86
N GLN A 82 -0.51 -4.77 7.04
CA GLN A 82 -0.16 -6.02 7.72
C GLN A 82 -0.41 -7.27 6.86
N ASP A 83 -1.49 -7.26 6.07
CA ASP A 83 -1.83 -8.37 5.17
C ASP A 83 -0.75 -8.59 4.09
N ALA A 84 -0.14 -7.52 3.59
CA ALA A 84 0.95 -7.61 2.61
C ALA A 84 2.21 -8.21 3.24
N ILE A 85 2.50 -7.87 4.50
CA ILE A 85 3.59 -8.48 5.27
C ILE A 85 3.30 -9.98 5.50
N GLY A 86 2.06 -10.32 5.85
CA GLY A 86 1.60 -11.70 6.01
C GLY A 86 1.78 -12.55 4.76
N ALA A 87 1.39 -12.02 3.60
CA ALA A 87 1.56 -12.70 2.31
C ALA A 87 3.04 -13.00 2.01
N VAL A 88 3.94 -12.05 2.27
CA VAL A 88 5.39 -12.27 2.09
C VAL A 88 5.92 -13.32 3.06
N ILE A 89 5.45 -13.32 4.32
CA ILE A 89 5.82 -14.33 5.31
C ILE A 89 5.39 -15.74 4.86
N GLU A 90 4.20 -15.87 4.28
CA GLU A 90 3.68 -17.13 3.74
C GLU A 90 4.46 -17.58 2.50
N ASP A 91 4.69 -16.68 1.55
CA ASP A 91 5.44 -16.95 0.31
C ASP A 91 6.89 -17.38 0.58
N LEU A 92 7.53 -16.79 1.59
CA LEU A 92 8.89 -17.13 2.02
C LEU A 92 8.94 -18.32 2.99
N GLY A 93 7.79 -18.83 3.45
CA GLY A 93 7.73 -19.94 4.40
C GLY A 93 8.28 -19.59 5.79
N LEU A 94 8.30 -18.32 6.16
CA LEU A 94 8.78 -17.83 7.46
C LEU A 94 7.78 -18.08 8.59
N ASN A 95 6.57 -18.54 8.27
CA ASN A 95 5.55 -18.90 9.25
C ASN A 95 5.87 -20.25 9.93
N ALA A 96 6.56 -20.23 11.07
CA ALA A 96 6.89 -21.43 11.84
C ALA A 96 5.66 -22.23 12.31
N LYS A 97 4.50 -21.58 12.43
CA LYS A 97 3.23 -22.22 12.83
C LYS A 97 2.62 -23.08 11.72
N SER A 98 3.14 -23.01 10.50
CA SER A 98 2.69 -23.85 9.38
C SER A 98 3.27 -25.28 9.41
N ARG A 99 4.26 -25.58 10.27
CA ARG A 99 4.82 -26.94 10.39
C ARG A 99 3.93 -27.92 11.17
N ASP A 100 2.99 -27.43 11.97
CA ASP A 100 2.08 -28.29 12.74
C ASP A 100 0.69 -28.47 12.10
N GLN A 101 0.45 -27.91 10.91
CA GLN A 101 -0.83 -28.05 10.22
C GLN A 101 -0.65 -28.76 8.87
N LYS A 102 -1.06 -30.03 8.85
CA LYS A 102 -1.21 -30.95 7.70
C LYS A 102 0.03 -31.74 7.26
N LEU A 103 0.22 -32.84 7.97
CA LEU A 103 0.08 -34.16 7.31
C LEU A 103 -1.15 -34.12 6.37
N GLY A 104 -0.93 -34.03 5.06
CA GLY A 104 -1.97 -34.25 4.06
C GLY A 104 -2.31 -33.05 3.17
N PHE A 105 -1.45 -32.76 2.19
CA PHE A 105 -1.89 -32.50 0.82
C PHE A 105 -0.73 -32.75 -0.17
N ARG A 106 -0.68 -33.96 -0.75
CA ARG A 106 0.14 -34.24 -1.94
C ARG A 106 -0.64 -33.81 -3.17
N GLY A 107 -0.58 -32.53 -3.53
CA GLY A 107 -0.80 -32.14 -4.93
C GLY A 107 0.27 -32.80 -5.82
N PRO A 108 0.03 -32.97 -7.14
CA PRO A 108 1.03 -33.55 -8.04
C PRO A 108 2.38 -32.87 -7.85
N ARG A 109 3.44 -33.65 -7.67
CA ARG A 109 4.80 -33.12 -7.51
C ARG A 109 5.24 -32.50 -8.84
N LEU A 110 4.93 -31.23 -9.02
CA LEU A 110 5.44 -30.46 -10.13
C LEU A 110 6.95 -30.33 -10.00
N THR A 111 7.64 -30.65 -11.10
CA THR A 111 9.07 -30.51 -11.23
C THR A 111 9.49 -29.04 -11.09
N ILE A 112 10.77 -28.80 -10.78
CA ILE A 112 11.33 -27.45 -10.67
C ILE A 112 11.05 -26.63 -11.95
N VAL A 113 11.10 -27.29 -13.11
CA VAL A 113 10.81 -26.70 -14.42
C VAL A 113 9.35 -26.25 -14.54
N GLU A 114 8.40 -27.06 -14.06
CA GLU A 114 6.97 -26.71 -14.06
C GLU A 114 6.64 -25.60 -13.07
N ARG A 115 7.32 -25.55 -11.92
CA ARG A 115 7.19 -24.43 -10.97
C ARG A 115 7.73 -23.14 -11.58
N PHE A 116 8.90 -23.19 -12.21
CA PHE A 116 9.51 -22.04 -12.87
C PHE A 116 8.65 -21.50 -14.03
N SER A 117 8.11 -22.38 -14.87
CA SER A 117 7.25 -21.97 -15.99
C SER A 117 5.92 -21.36 -15.55
N GLN A 118 5.35 -21.83 -14.43
CA GLN A 118 4.16 -21.22 -13.84
C GLN A 118 4.45 -19.85 -13.24
N ALA A 119 5.54 -19.70 -12.50
CA ALA A 119 5.96 -18.41 -11.95
C ALA A 119 6.18 -17.39 -13.07
N LYS A 120 6.89 -17.79 -14.14
CA LYS A 120 7.08 -16.98 -15.34
C LYS A 120 5.73 -16.56 -15.94
N ARG A 121 4.80 -17.49 -16.18
CA ARG A 121 3.47 -17.16 -16.73
C ARG A 121 2.67 -16.18 -15.87
N LYS A 122 2.73 -16.30 -14.53
CA LYS A 122 2.06 -15.37 -13.61
C LYS A 122 2.66 -13.98 -13.72
N VAL A 123 3.98 -13.88 -13.72
CA VAL A 123 4.71 -12.61 -13.90
C VAL A 123 4.35 -11.97 -15.24
N TRP A 124 4.44 -12.70 -16.35
CA TRP A 124 4.07 -12.18 -17.67
C TRP A 124 2.60 -11.73 -17.75
N ARG A 125 1.67 -12.45 -17.12
CA ARG A 125 0.27 -12.04 -17.04
C ARG A 125 0.09 -10.77 -16.21
N GLN A 126 0.78 -10.66 -15.09
CA GLN A 126 0.74 -9.48 -14.21
C GLN A 126 1.30 -8.25 -14.92
N PHE A 127 2.45 -8.38 -15.59
CA PHE A 127 3.06 -7.29 -16.35
C PHE A 127 2.21 -6.88 -17.56
N ARG A 128 1.46 -7.81 -18.18
CA ARG A 128 0.56 -7.48 -19.30
C ARG A 128 -0.73 -6.77 -18.87
N CYS A 129 -1.09 -6.81 -17.58
CA CYS A 129 -2.20 -6.01 -17.05
C CYS A 129 -1.75 -4.62 -16.58
N PHE A 130 -0.45 -4.37 -16.52
CA PHE A 130 0.15 -3.10 -16.06
C PHE A 130 0.75 -2.26 -17.21
N LEU A 131 0.85 -2.81 -18.43
CA LEU A 131 1.10 -2.09 -19.67
C LEU A 131 -0.21 -1.84 -20.41
#